data_AF-A0A961CGF0-F1
#
_entry.id   AF-A0A961CGF0-F1
#
_cell.length_a   1.000
_cell.length_b   1.000
_cell.length_c   1.000
_cell.angle_alpha   90.00
_cell.angle_beta   90.00
_cell.angle_gamma   90.00
#
_symmetry.space_group_name_H-M   'P 1'
#
loop_
_entity.id
_entity.type
_entity.pdbx_description
1 polymer ?
#
loop_
_entity_poly.entity_id
_entity_poly.type
_entity_poly.pdbx_seq_one_letter_code
_entity_poly.pdbx_strand_id
1 'polypeptide(L)' 'MTRIAVLDYGIGNLRSAQKALEHVGADARLTDDPALVAEADGVVLPGVGNFGRCVEALRSRGLDE' A
#
# COMPACT_ATOMS: atom_id res chain seq x y z
N MET A 1 18.03 -3.84 -0.06
CA MET A 1 17.07 -2.73 0.16
C MET A 1 15.73 -3.37 0.42
N THR A 2 15.05 -3.00 1.49
CA THR A 2 13.73 -3.55 1.84
C THR A 2 12.69 -3.05 0.84
N ARG A 3 12.01 -3.95 0.14
CA ARG A 3 10.94 -3.63 -0.80
C ARG A 3 9.62 -3.54 -0.05
N ILE A 4 8.97 -2.37 -0.10
CA ILE A 4 7.69 -2.12 0.56
C ILE A 4 6.62 -1.85 -0.48
N ALA A 5 5.57 -2.67 -0.50
CA ALA A 5 4.38 -2.39 -1.30
C ALA A 5 3.48 -1.40 -0.55
N VAL A 6 3.21 -0.26 -1.16
CA VAL A 6 2.27 0.75 -0.66
C VAL A 6 0.97 0.57 -1.44
N LEU A 7 -0.07 0.09 -0.77
CA LEU A 7 -1.29 -0.34 -1.42
C LEU A 7 -2.09 0.87 -1.91
N ASP A 8 -2.25 1.01 -3.23
CA ASP A 8 -3.02 2.07 -3.86
C ASP A 8 -4.49 1.65 -3.99
N TYR A 9 -5.28 2.00 -2.97
CA TYR A 9 -6.72 1.78 -2.97
C TYR A 9 -7.52 3.04 -3.35
N GLY A 10 -6.86 4.02 -3.99
CA GLY A 10 -7.49 5.21 -4.58
C GLY A 10 -7.89 6.32 -3.60
N ILE A 11 -7.64 6.17 -2.30
CA ILE A 11 -8.03 7.14 -1.27
C ILE A 11 -6.86 7.38 -0.30
N GLY A 12 -6.51 8.64 -0.06
CA GLY A 12 -5.55 9.05 0.98
C GLY A 12 -4.25 9.67 0.46
N ASN A 13 -3.28 9.85 1.36
CA ASN A 13 -2.02 10.54 1.08
C ASN A 13 -0.91 9.56 0.64
N LEU A 14 -1.22 8.75 -0.37
CA LEU A 14 -0.39 7.64 -0.87
C LEU A 14 1.07 8.06 -1.14
N ARG A 15 1.23 9.20 -1.81
CA ARG A 15 2.54 9.76 -2.18
C ARG A 15 3.35 10.23 -0.97
N SER A 16 2.70 10.62 0.13
CA SER A 16 3.39 10.99 1.38
C SER A 16 3.93 9.76 2.09
N ALA A 17 3.15 8.67 2.14
CA ALA A 17 3.59 7.41 2.72
C ALA A 17 4.77 6.81 1.93
N GLN A 18 4.68 6.77 0.61
CA GLN A 18 5.78 6.34 -0.27
C GLN A 18 7.05 7.16 0.00
N LYS A 19 6.97 8.49 -0.04
CA LYS A 19 8.14 9.36 0.20
C LYS A 19 8.75 9.18 1.58
N ALA A 20 7.95 8.96 2.62
CA ALA A 20 8.45 8.71 3.96
C ALA A 20 9.25 7.40 4.03
N LEU A 21 8.79 6.36 3.34
CA LEU A 21 9.47 5.06 3.24
C LEU A 21 10.76 5.16 2.40
N GLU A 22 10.73 5.87 1.28
CA GLU A 22 11.93 6.16 0.47
C GLU A 22 12.96 6.96 1.28
N HIS A 23 12.51 7.93 2.09
CA HIS A 23 13.39 8.75 2.92
C HIS A 23 14.15 7.95 3.98
N VAL A 24 13.57 6.87 4.50
CA VAL A 24 14.25 5.95 5.43
C VAL A 24 15.04 4.84 4.74
N GLY A 25 15.11 4.87 3.40
CA GLY A 25 15.94 3.97 2.58
C GLY A 25 15.26 2.69 2.07
N ALA A 26 13.92 2.62 2.11
CA ALA A 26 13.16 1.51 1.53
C ALA A 26 12.89 1.71 0.03
N ASP A 27 12.80 0.62 -0.74
CA ASP A 27 12.25 0.61 -2.12
C ASP A 27 10.72 0.53 -2.01
N ALA A 28 10.09 1.69 -1.80
CA ALA A 28 8.65 1.79 -1.65
C ALA A 28 7.96 1.95 -3.01
N ARG A 29 7.01 1.06 -3.31
CA ARG A 29 6.28 1.06 -4.58
C ARG A 29 4.80 1.18 -4.35
N LEU A 30 4.19 2.21 -4.95
CA LEU A 30 2.74 2.28 -5.05
C LEU A 30 2.25 1.20 -6.01
N THR A 31 1.35 0.34 -5.53
CA THR A 31 0.81 -0.76 -6.32
C THR A 31 -0.57 -1.17 -5.85
N ASP A 32 -1.39 -1.63 -6.77
CA ASP A 32 -2.62 -2.37 -6.55
C ASP A 32 -2.55 -3.80 -7.12
N ASP A 33 -1.35 -4.23 -7.52
CA ASP A 33 -1.10 -5.54 -8.09
C ASP A 33 -0.77 -6.56 -6.97
N PRO A 34 -1.63 -7.58 -6.75
CA PRO A 34 -1.39 -8.59 -5.73
C PRO A 34 -0.09 -9.37 -5.94
N ALA A 35 0.40 -9.51 -7.19
CA ALA A 35 1.68 -10.16 -7.44
C ALA A 35 2.85 -9.34 -6.87
N LEU A 36 2.82 -8.01 -7.04
CA LEU A 36 3.85 -7.11 -6.51
C LEU A 36 3.80 -7.03 -4.98
N VAL A 37 2.60 -7.12 -4.41
CA VAL A 37 2.37 -7.20 -2.95
C VAL A 37 2.96 -8.50 -2.39
N ALA A 38 2.75 -9.64 -3.05
CA ALA A 38 3.27 -10.94 -2.63
C ALA A 38 4.81 -11.02 -2.70
N GLU A 39 5.44 -10.28 -3.61
CA GLU A 39 6.90 -10.21 -3.75
C GLU A 39 7.57 -9.19 -2.81
N ALA A 40 6.80 -8.38 -2.07
CA ALA A 40 7.35 -7.36 -1.18
C ALA A 40 7.78 -7.94 0.17
N ASP A 41 8.81 -7.35 0.78
CA ASP A 41 9.23 -7.70 2.14
C ASP A 41 8.23 -7.21 3.21
N GLY A 42 7.36 -6.26 2.83
CA GLY A 42 6.31 -5.73 3.69
C GLY A 42 5.28 -4.91 2.92
N VAL A 43 4.09 -4.78 3.50
CA VAL A 43 2.95 -4.08 2.90
C VAL A 43 2.52 -2.94 3.82
N VAL A 44 2.27 -1.78 3.24
CA VAL A 44 1.75 -0.59 3.92
C VAL A 44 0.40 -0.24 3.32
N LEU A 45 -0.61 -0.16 4.19
CA LEU A 45 -1.94 0.37 3.88
C LEU A 45 -2.01 1.85 4.28
N PRO A 46 -1.81 2.79 3.35
CA PRO A 46 -1.76 4.22 3.66
C PRO A 46 -3.17 4.80 3.87
N GLY A 47 -3.61 5.10 5.10
CA GLY A 47 -4.94 5.69 5.34
C GLY A 47 -5.09 6.39 6.67
N VAL A 48 -5.58 7.64 6.65
CA VAL A 48 -6.00 8.37 7.85
C VAL A 48 -7.50 8.16 8.08
N GLY A 49 -7.84 7.29 9.03
CA GLY A 49 -9.16 7.32 9.70
C GLY A 49 -10.38 6.79 8.96
N ASN A 50 -10.25 6.05 7.85
CA ASN A 50 -11.40 5.41 7.22
C ASN A 50 -11.13 3.94 6.84
N PHE A 51 -10.83 3.13 7.85
CA PHE A 51 -10.59 1.69 7.71
C PHE A 51 -11.75 0.97 6.99
N GLY A 52 -13.00 1.44 7.18
CA GLY A 52 -14.17 0.91 6.47
C GLY A 52 -14.07 1.06 4.94
N ARG A 53 -13.67 2.24 4.44
CA ARG A 53 -13.43 2.44 3.00
C ARG A 53 -12.25 1.65 2.48
N CYS A 54 -11.22 1.43 3.30
CA CYS A 54 -10.10 0.58 2.94
C CYS A 54 -10.56 -0.86 2.72
N VAL A 55 -11.32 -1.43 3.68
CA VAL A 55 -11.89 -2.78 3.56
C VAL A 55 -12.85 -2.92 2.38
N GLU A 56 -13.69 -1.92 2.11
CA GLU A 56 -14.53 -1.92 0.90
C GLU A 56 -13.68 -1.94 -0.38
N ALA A 57 -12.59 -1.16 -0.44
CA ALA A 57 -11.71 -1.12 -1.59
C ALA A 57 -10.94 -2.44 -1.79
N LEU A 58 -10.41 -3.04 -0.71
CA LEU A 58 -9.77 -4.36 -0.72
C LEU A 58 -10.72 -5.44 -1.27
N ARG A 59 -11.95 -5.51 -0.72
CA ARG A 59 -12.99 -6.43 -1.20
C ARG A 59 -13.36 -6.21 -2.66
N SER A 60 -13.49 -4.96 -3.08
CA SER A 60 -13.85 -4.64 -4.47
C SER A 60 -12.79 -5.06 -5.48
N ARG A 61 -11.55 -5.24 -5.03
CA ARG A 61 -10.39 -5.61 -5.85
C ARG A 61 -9.97 -7.07 -5.65
N GLY A 62 -10.65 -7.84 -4.79
CA GLY A 62 -10.31 -9.23 -4.47
C GLY A 62 -8.95 -9.37 -3.77
N LEU A 63 -8.58 -8.39 -2.95
CA LEU A 63 -7.30 -8.32 -2.24
C LEU A 63 -7.42 -8.73 -0.77
N ASP A 64 -8.52 -9.39 -0.38
CA ASP A 64 -8.84 -9.82 0.98
C ASP A 64 -8.72 -11.34 1.24
N GLU A 65 -8.22 -12.11 0.25
CA GLU A 65 -7.83 -13.53 0.38
C GLU A 65 -6.30 -13.70 0.39
#